data_AF-A0A552CZD9-F1
#
_entry.id   AF-A0A552CZD9-F1
#
_cell.length_a   1.000
_cell.length_b   1.000
_cell.length_c   1.000
_cell.angle_alpha   90.00
_cell.angle_beta   90.00
_cell.angle_gamma   90.00
#
_symmetry.space_group_name_H-M   'P 1'
#
loop_
_entity.id
_entity.type
_entity.pdbx_description
1 polymer ?
#
loop_
_entity_poly.entity_id
_entity_poly.type
_entity_poly.pdbx_seq_one_letter_code
_entity_poly.pdbx_strand_id
1 'polypeptide(L)'
;LDNLASLYQDWERYEEAEPLFKQSLQLRALYQDWERYEEAEPLFKQSLQLREQLLGEDDLDIAYSLDNLASLYQNLERYEEATESLTRLLSILERSFGSEEPYIISLKDRLNKVRK
;
A
#
# COMPACT_ATOMS: atom_id res chain seq x y z
N LEU A 1 -10.07 -1.15 7.52
CA LEU A 1 -10.02 -0.47 6.20
C LEU A 1 -10.96 0.74 6.13
N ASP A 2 -11.57 1.17 7.25
CA ASP A 2 -12.52 2.31 7.28
C ASP A 2 -11.85 3.69 7.48
N ASN A 3 -10.52 3.77 7.42
CA ASN A 3 -9.79 4.99 7.75
C ASN A 3 -9.73 6.00 6.59
N LEU A 4 -9.50 5.57 5.35
CA LEU A 4 -9.33 6.49 4.21
C LEU A 4 -10.60 7.29 3.89
N ALA A 5 -11.77 6.64 3.88
CA ALA A 5 -13.04 7.32 3.59
C ALA A 5 -13.42 8.36 4.66
N SER A 6 -13.07 8.09 5.92
CA SER A 6 -13.34 8.99 7.05
C SER A 6 -12.35 10.16 7.09
N LEU A 7 -11.07 9.93 6.74
CA LEU A 7 -10.05 10.98 6.69
C LEU A 7 -10.36 12.07 5.64
N TYR A 8 -10.97 11.69 4.52
CA TYR A 8 -11.32 12.62 3.44
C TYR A 8 -12.64 13.36 3.64
N GLN A 9 -13.48 12.95 4.60
CA GLN A 9 -14.67 13.71 4.98
C GLN A 9 -14.34 14.96 5.81
N ASP A 10 -13.21 14.95 6.54
CA ASP A 10 -12.82 16.03 7.45
C ASP A 10 -12.02 17.17 6.78
N TRP A 11 -11.48 16.96 5.58
CA TRP A 11 -10.79 18.01 4.82
C TRP A 11 -11.68 18.48 3.67
N GLU A 12 -11.95 19.79 3.61
CA GLU A 12 -12.67 20.50 2.53
C GLU A 12 -11.99 20.39 1.12
N ARG A 13 -11.18 19.34 0.89
CA ARG A 13 -10.42 19.00 -0.33
C ARG A 13 -11.01 17.77 -1.05
N TYR A 14 -12.33 17.60 -0.96
CA TYR A 14 -13.03 16.43 -1.52
C TYR A 14 -12.77 16.22 -3.02
N GLU A 15 -12.58 17.29 -3.80
CA GLU A 15 -12.26 17.22 -5.23
C GLU A 15 -10.85 16.62 -5.51
N GLU A 16 -9.88 16.82 -4.61
CA GLU A 16 -8.52 16.29 -4.75
C GLU A 16 -8.43 14.82 -4.30
N ALA A 17 -9.30 14.41 -3.37
CA ALA A 17 -9.36 13.06 -2.81
C ALA A 17 -10.27 12.10 -3.58
N GLU A 18 -11.21 12.62 -4.38
CA GLU A 18 -12.10 11.83 -5.25
C GLU A 18 -11.38 10.78 -6.11
N PRO A 19 -10.26 11.09 -6.82
CA PRO A 19 -9.56 10.08 -7.60
C PRO A 19 -8.97 8.95 -6.74
N LEU A 20 -8.45 9.28 -5.55
CA LEU A 20 -7.89 8.29 -4.62
C LEU A 20 -8.97 7.37 -4.05
N PHE A 21 -10.12 7.94 -3.66
CA PHE A 21 -11.26 7.18 -3.16
C PHE A 21 -11.82 6.22 -4.23
N LYS A 22 -12.10 6.73 -5.43
CA LYS A 22 -12.61 5.92 -6.54
C LYS A 22 -11.65 4.78 -6.92
N GLN A 23 -10.34 5.06 -6.91
CA GLN A 23 -9.34 4.04 -7.23
C GLN A 23 -9.21 2.98 -6.12
N SER A 24 -9.28 3.37 -4.85
CA SER A 24 -9.28 2.42 -3.73
C SER A 24 -10.45 1.44 -3.78
N LEU A 25 -11.64 1.90 -4.17
CA LEU A 25 -12.83 1.06 -4.33
C LEU A 25 -12.67 0.06 -5.49
N GLN A 26 -12.07 0.50 -6.60
CA GLN A 26 -11.79 -0.37 -7.75
C GLN A 26 -10.77 -1.46 -7.42
N LEU A 27 -9.71 -1.09 -6.70
CA LEU A 27 -8.70 -2.04 -6.21
C LEU A 27 -9.30 -3.08 -5.27
N ARG A 28 -10.16 -2.65 -4.34
CA ARG A 28 -10.87 -3.56 -3.43
C ARG A 28 -11.72 -4.58 -4.19
N ALA A 29 -12.47 -4.15 -5.20
CA ALA A 29 -13.30 -5.04 -5.99
C ALA A 29 -12.46 -6.09 -6.75
N LEU A 30 -11.32 -5.70 -7.32
CA LEU A 30 -10.45 -6.61 -8.07
C LEU A 30 -9.73 -7.62 -7.18
N TYR A 31 -9.33 -7.22 -5.98
CA TYR A 31 -8.63 -8.09 -5.04
C TYR A 31 -9.56 -9.11 -4.37
N GLN A 32 -10.82 -8.73 -4.10
CA GLN A 32 -11.77 -9.61 -3.42
C GLN A 32 -12.42 -10.63 -4.36
N ASP A 33 -12.63 -10.30 -5.63
CA ASP A 33 -13.46 -11.15 -6.47
C ASP A 33 -12.68 -12.21 -7.27
N TRP A 34 -11.58 -11.94 -7.98
CA TRP A 34 -11.18 -12.85 -9.10
C TRP A 34 -9.70 -13.29 -9.21
N GLU A 35 -8.85 -13.23 -8.18
CA GLU A 35 -7.40 -13.60 -8.31
C GLU A 35 -6.68 -12.88 -9.48
N ARG A 36 -7.23 -11.76 -9.95
CA ARG A 36 -6.74 -10.98 -11.10
C ARG A 36 -5.60 -10.06 -10.67
N TYR A 37 -4.59 -10.66 -10.06
CA TYR A 37 -3.43 -9.95 -9.49
C TYR A 37 -2.69 -9.15 -10.56
N GLU A 38 -2.54 -9.69 -11.78
CA GLU A 38 -1.88 -8.98 -12.89
C GLU A 38 -2.65 -7.71 -13.31
N GLU A 39 -3.97 -7.73 -13.25
CA GLU A 39 -4.81 -6.58 -13.62
C GLU A 39 -4.92 -5.55 -12.49
N ALA A 40 -4.74 -6.00 -11.24
CA ALA A 40 -4.70 -5.14 -10.07
C ALA A 40 -3.37 -4.37 -9.95
N GLU A 41 -2.25 -4.94 -10.41
CA GLU A 41 -0.92 -4.33 -10.33
C GLU A 41 -0.86 -2.89 -10.89
N PRO A 42 -1.27 -2.62 -12.15
CA PRO A 42 -1.18 -1.26 -12.70
C PRO A 42 -2.01 -0.26 -11.91
N LEU A 43 -3.14 -0.68 -11.35
CA LEU A 43 -4.00 0.18 -10.54
C LEU A 43 -3.36 0.49 -9.18
N PHE A 44 -2.70 -0.48 -8.55
CA PHE A 44 -1.98 -0.25 -7.30
C PHE A 44 -0.79 0.68 -7.52
N LYS A 45 -0.04 0.51 -8.62
CA LYS A 45 1.06 1.41 -9.01
C LYS A 45 0.58 2.83 -9.27
N GLN A 46 -0.51 3.00 -10.01
CA GLN A 46 -1.10 4.31 -10.25
C GLN A 46 -1.55 4.97 -8.95
N SER A 47 -2.15 4.20 -8.04
CA SER A 47 -2.60 4.71 -6.75
C SER A 47 -1.46 5.12 -5.84
N LEU A 48 -0.37 4.34 -5.83
CA LEU A 48 0.87 4.69 -5.14
C LEU A 48 1.44 6.02 -5.68
N GLN A 49 1.55 6.16 -7.01
CA GLN A 49 2.07 7.37 -7.64
C GLN A 49 1.24 8.62 -7.29
N LEU A 50 -0.09 8.51 -7.31
CA LEU A 50 -0.96 9.63 -6.93
C LEU A 50 -0.79 10.02 -5.46
N ARG A 51 -0.67 9.03 -4.56
CA ARG A 51 -0.42 9.29 -3.14
C ARG A 51 0.93 9.95 -2.90
N GLU A 52 1.98 9.49 -3.57
CA GLU A 52 3.31 10.11 -3.51
C GLU A 52 3.29 11.58 -3.94
N GLN A 53 2.50 11.91 -4.98
CA GLN A 53 2.36 13.28 -5.47
C GLN A 53 1.57 14.18 -4.53
N LEU A 54 0.59 13.64 -3.80
CA LEU A 54 -0.39 14.41 -3.03
C LEU A 54 -0.12 14.48 -1.53
N LEU A 55 0.47 13.44 -0.94
CA LEU A 55 0.51 13.23 0.52
C LEU A 55 1.91 13.36 1.13
N GLY A 56 2.97 13.40 0.31
CA GLY A 56 4.36 13.45 0.78
C GLY A 56 4.89 12.07 1.16
N GLU A 57 6.22 11.89 1.10
CA GLU A 57 6.87 10.56 1.06
C GLU A 57 6.72 9.70 2.32
N ASP A 58 6.35 10.29 3.46
CA ASP A 58 6.21 9.60 4.74
C ASP A 58 4.74 9.29 5.11
N ASP A 59 3.79 9.54 4.20
CA ASP A 59 2.36 9.31 4.48
C ASP A 59 2.03 7.81 4.60
N LEU A 60 1.19 7.46 5.59
CA LEU A 60 0.80 6.08 5.87
C LEU A 60 -0.03 5.44 4.76
N ASP A 61 -0.72 6.22 3.93
CA ASP A 61 -1.42 5.70 2.76
C ASP A 61 -0.46 5.18 1.68
N ILE A 62 0.75 5.74 1.61
CA ILE A 62 1.84 5.20 0.76
C ILE A 62 2.28 3.84 1.32
N ALA A 63 2.44 3.73 2.65
CA ALA A 63 2.74 2.47 3.31
C ALA A 63 1.67 1.40 3.02
N TYR A 64 0.38 1.72 3.16
CA TYR A 64 -0.69 0.78 2.82
C TYR A 64 -0.68 0.35 1.35
N SER A 65 -0.34 1.25 0.44
CA SER A 65 -0.24 0.93 -0.99
C SER A 65 0.90 -0.04 -1.28
N LEU A 66 2.05 0.17 -0.65
CA LEU A 66 3.23 -0.70 -0.77
C LEU A 66 2.98 -2.09 -0.17
N ASP A 67 2.24 -2.19 0.93
CA ASP A 67 1.88 -3.48 1.53
C ASP A 67 0.99 -4.32 0.61
N ASN A 68 0.03 -3.67 -0.07
CA ASN A 68 -0.82 -4.32 -1.04
C ASN A 68 -0.03 -4.80 -2.27
N LEU A 69 0.90 -3.98 -2.79
CA LEU A 69 1.80 -4.38 -3.88
C LEU A 69 2.69 -5.55 -3.47
N ALA A 70 3.26 -5.52 -2.25
CA ALA A 70 4.06 -6.63 -1.74
C ALA A 70 3.26 -7.94 -1.69
N SER A 71 1.99 -7.88 -1.26
CA SER A 71 1.09 -9.04 -1.18
C SER A 71 0.74 -9.57 -2.56
N LEU A 72 0.42 -8.66 -3.48
CA LEU A 72 0.16 -8.98 -4.88
C LEU A 72 1.35 -9.69 -5.52
N TYR A 73 2.56 -9.17 -5.33
CA TYR A 73 3.77 -9.76 -5.88
C TYR A 73 4.12 -11.12 -5.28
N GLN A 74 3.84 -11.35 -4.00
CA GLN A 74 3.94 -12.69 -3.40
C GLN A 74 2.99 -13.69 -4.07
N ASN A 75 1.75 -13.28 -4.35
CA ASN A 75 0.79 -14.14 -5.05
C ASN A 75 1.17 -14.42 -6.51
N LEU A 76 1.91 -13.50 -7.15
CA LEU A 76 2.47 -13.67 -8.48
C LEU A 76 3.86 -14.34 -8.48
N GLU A 77 4.36 -14.78 -7.32
CA GLU A 77 5.72 -15.34 -7.15
C GLU A 77 6.86 -14.40 -7.61
N ARG A 78 6.59 -13.10 -7.65
CA ARG A 78 7.51 -12.02 -8.03
C ARG A 78 8.23 -11.47 -6.80
N TYR A 79 9.10 -12.29 -6.23
CA TYR A 79 9.69 -12.03 -4.90
C TYR A 79 10.64 -10.83 -4.84
N GLU A 80 11.25 -10.44 -5.96
CA GLU A 80 12.12 -9.26 -6.03
C GLU A 80 11.29 -7.97 -5.86
N GLU A 81 10.20 -7.83 -6.61
CA GLU A 81 9.30 -6.67 -6.49
C GLU A 81 8.57 -6.65 -5.14
N ALA A 82 8.26 -7.82 -4.57
CA ALA A 82 7.74 -7.92 -3.21
C ALA A 82 8.76 -7.42 -2.18
N THR A 83 10.04 -7.77 -2.33
CA THR A 83 11.14 -7.34 -1.47
C THR A 83 11.33 -5.84 -1.52
N GLU A 84 11.31 -5.24 -2.71
CA GLU A 84 11.39 -3.79 -2.89
C GLU A 84 10.23 -3.07 -2.17
N SER A 85 9.00 -3.55 -2.39
CA SER A 85 7.80 -2.98 -1.79
C SER A 85 7.84 -3.06 -0.25
N LEU A 86 8.22 -4.21 0.31
CA LEU A 86 8.36 -4.41 1.76
C LEU A 86 9.47 -3.56 2.38
N THR A 87 10.59 -3.40 1.69
CA THR A 87 11.71 -2.57 2.17
C THR A 87 11.30 -1.11 2.27
N ARG A 88 10.60 -0.62 1.24
CA ARG A 88 10.10 0.76 1.23
C ARG A 88 9.01 1.00 2.28
N LEU A 89 8.09 0.05 2.42
CA LEU A 89 7.07 0.04 3.48
C LEU A 89 7.71 0.16 4.88
N LEU A 90 8.71 -0.69 5.16
CA LEU A 90 9.42 -0.67 6.44
C LEU A 90 10.08 0.69 6.70
N SER A 91 10.69 1.30 5.68
CA SER A 91 11.32 2.62 5.83
C SER A 91 10.33 3.70 6.29
N ILE A 92 9.11 3.72 5.73
CA ILE A 92 8.06 4.70 6.10
C ILE A 92 7.58 4.45 7.53
N LEU A 93 7.30 3.18 7.87
CA LEU A 93 6.78 2.83 9.18
C LEU A 93 7.80 3.02 10.30
N GLU A 94 9.06 2.69 10.07
CA GLU A 94 10.13 2.90 11.05
C GLU A 94 10.37 4.38 11.35
N ARG A 95 10.26 5.26 10.35
CA ARG A 95 10.31 6.72 10.56
C ARG A 95 9.12 7.23 11.37
N SER A 96 7.94 6.68 11.14
CA SER A 96 6.69 7.14 11.76
C SER A 96 6.51 6.63 13.19
N PHE A 97 6.89 5.38 13.45
CA PHE A 97 6.54 4.68 14.70
C PHE A 97 7.74 4.08 15.43
N GLY A 98 8.94 4.05 14.83
CA GLY A 98 10.11 3.36 15.37
C GLY A 98 10.15 1.86 15.03
N SER A 99 11.25 1.19 15.34
CA SER A 99 11.55 -0.17 14.85
C SER A 99 10.91 -1.33 15.64
N GLU A 100 10.38 -1.04 16.83
CA GLU A 100 9.98 -2.03 17.84
C GLU A 100 8.48 -2.36 17.81
N GLU A 101 7.71 -1.71 16.94
CA GLU A 101 6.27 -1.99 16.84
C GLU A 101 6.02 -3.43 16.38
N PRO A 102 5.10 -4.19 17.02
CA PRO A 102 4.85 -5.59 16.69
C PRO A 102 4.55 -5.83 15.20
N TYR A 103 3.86 -4.88 14.55
CA TYR A 103 3.58 -4.95 13.12
C TYR A 103 4.86 -4.84 12.27
N ILE A 104 5.78 -3.94 12.63
CA ILE A 104 7.06 -3.74 11.92
C ILE A 104 7.95 -4.97 12.09
N ILE A 105 7.97 -5.58 13.27
CA ILE A 105 8.68 -6.84 13.51
C ILE A 105 8.14 -7.96 12.60
N SER A 106 6.81 -8.10 12.51
CA SER A 106 6.17 -9.06 11.61
C SER A 106 6.51 -8.79 10.13
N LEU A 107 6.59 -7.52 9.71
CA LEU A 107 6.97 -7.16 8.34
C LEU A 107 8.43 -7.51 8.04
N LYS A 108 9.35 -7.35 9.00
CA LYS A 108 10.74 -7.80 8.87
C LYS A 108 10.83 -9.31 8.70
N ASP A 109 10.03 -10.06 9.44
CA ASP A 109 9.94 -11.52 9.28
C ASP A 109 9.38 -11.92 7.92
N ARG A 110 8.34 -11.22 7.45
CA ARG A 110 7.78 -11.43 6.10
C ARG A 110 8.82 -11.15 5.02
N LEU A 111 9.55 -10.04 5.13
CA LEU A 111 10.66 -9.72 4.22
C LEU A 111 11.74 -10.82 4.21
N ASN A 112 12.12 -11.33 5.38
CA ASN A 112 13.10 -12.41 5.50
C ASN A 112 12.63 -13.72 4.86
N LYS A 113 11.31 -13.98 4.83
CA LYS A 113 10.74 -15.17 4.16
C LYS A 113 10.74 -15.00 2.64
N VAL A 114 10.34 -13.83 2.14
CA VAL A 114 10.28 -13.53 0.70
C VAL A 114 11.67 -13.60 0.05
N ARG A 115 12.74 -13.28 0.79
CA ARG A 115 14.11 -13.33 0.30
C ARG A 115 14.76 -14.73 0.26
N LYS A 116 14.09 -15.77 0.79
CA LYS A 116 14.64 -17.13 0.93
C LYS A 116 14.03 -18.07 -0.09
#